data_AF-A0A9E5K3Y8-F1
#
_entry.id   AF-A0A9E5K3Y8-F1
#
_cell.length_a   1.000
_cell.length_b   1.000
_cell.length_c   1.000
_cell.angle_alpha   90.00
_cell.angle_beta   90.00
_cell.angle_gamma   90.00
#
_symmetry.space_group_name_H-M   'P 1'
#
loop_
_entity.id
_entity.type
_entity.pdbx_description
1 polymer ?
#
loop_
_entity_poly.entity_id
_entity_poly.type
_entity_poly.pdbx_seq_one_letter_code
_entity_poly.pdbx_strand_id
1 'polypeptide(L)'
;MFPRRYITYVEATRHPWPNFIFLLPIVILYETAVWYCTSNQIDGVRNGADGWLRQNLAVYGVNLVWLPPVFLLFFYAFQSFIRWWSRPHENVETITGMILESGIFGMVLWLVAGIWSKGFLASGVDASSGISSAWVTYLGAGIYEEAIFRLLGIHLLLLLFPGNIFPSLPFAFFVSSIGFAISHHLGIYGEVFQFDIFVFRALAGLYFCTVYMFRGFGIAVGAHVIYDFIVSV
;
A
#
# COMPACT_ATOMS: atom_id res chain seq x y z
N MET A 1 -34.18 -8.06 -18.52
CA MET A 1 -33.59 -7.14 -17.53
C MET A 1 -33.18 -7.97 -16.33
N PHE A 2 -31.89 -8.27 -16.16
CA PHE A 2 -31.44 -9.02 -15.00
C PHE A 2 -31.63 -8.17 -13.74
N PRO A 3 -32.18 -8.71 -12.64
CA PRO A 3 -32.36 -7.94 -11.41
C PRO A 3 -31.00 -7.43 -10.92
N ARG A 4 -30.89 -6.12 -10.71
CA ARG A 4 -29.67 -5.50 -10.18
C ARG A 4 -29.53 -5.92 -8.72
N ARG A 5 -28.47 -6.65 -8.39
CA ARG A 5 -28.10 -6.93 -7.01
C ARG A 5 -27.65 -5.63 -6.35
N TYR A 6 -28.22 -5.29 -5.21
CA TYR A 6 -27.72 -4.21 -4.37
C TYR A 6 -26.37 -4.63 -3.80
N ILE A 7 -25.32 -3.83 -4.05
CA ILE A 7 -23.97 -4.07 -3.56
C ILE A 7 -23.77 -3.16 -2.35
N THR A 8 -23.40 -3.74 -1.21
CA THR A 8 -23.10 -2.94 -0.02
C THR A 8 -21.83 -2.14 -0.22
N TYR A 9 -21.66 -1.02 0.51
CA TYR A 9 -20.44 -0.22 0.43
C TYR A 9 -19.16 -1.05 0.66
N VAL A 10 -19.15 -1.95 1.65
CA VAL A 10 -18.00 -2.84 1.94
C VAL A 10 -17.71 -3.81 0.80
N GLU A 11 -18.74 -4.34 0.12
CA GLU A 11 -18.54 -5.16 -1.08
C GLU A 11 -18.03 -4.31 -2.26
N ALA A 12 -18.52 -3.07 -2.40
CA ALA A 12 -18.13 -2.15 -3.45
C ALA A 12 -16.64 -1.78 -3.35
N THR A 13 -16.13 -1.45 -2.16
CA THR A 13 -14.72 -1.09 -1.96
C THR A 13 -13.76 -2.24 -2.23
N ARG A 14 -14.22 -3.49 -2.18
CA ARG A 14 -13.46 -4.71 -2.52
C ARG A 14 -13.58 -5.11 -4.00
N HIS A 15 -14.48 -4.49 -4.75
CA HIS A 15 -14.64 -4.74 -6.18
C HIS A 15 -13.46 -4.11 -6.96
N PRO A 16 -12.89 -4.77 -8.00
CA PRO A 16 -11.72 -4.25 -8.72
C PRO A 16 -11.95 -2.87 -9.37
N TRP A 17 -13.20 -2.53 -9.69
CA TRP A 17 -13.55 -1.28 -10.38
C TRP A 17 -13.33 -0.01 -9.53
N PRO A 18 -13.91 0.14 -8.32
CA PRO A 18 -13.54 1.25 -7.46
C PRO A 18 -12.05 1.30 -7.11
N ASN A 19 -11.40 0.14 -6.92
CA ASN A 19 -9.95 0.09 -6.72
C ASN A 19 -9.18 0.68 -7.90
N PHE A 20 -9.55 0.33 -9.14
CA PHE A 20 -8.95 0.90 -10.34
C PHE A 20 -9.10 2.43 -10.38
N ILE A 21 -10.31 2.95 -10.17
CA ILE A 21 -10.59 4.39 -10.19
C ILE A 21 -9.81 5.11 -9.08
N PHE A 22 -9.75 4.52 -7.88
CA PHE A 22 -9.09 5.10 -6.72
C PHE A 22 -7.56 5.16 -6.90
N LEU A 23 -6.95 4.09 -7.43
CA LEU A 23 -5.51 4.00 -7.62
C LEU A 23 -5.00 4.87 -8.77
N LEU A 24 -5.78 5.00 -9.85
CA LEU A 24 -5.38 5.69 -11.07
C LEU A 24 -4.75 7.08 -10.82
N PRO A 25 -5.39 8.01 -10.07
CA PRO A 25 -4.79 9.31 -9.80
C PRO A 25 -3.53 9.22 -8.93
N ILE A 26 -3.47 8.29 -7.97
CA ILE A 26 -2.32 8.13 -7.06
C ILE A 26 -1.10 7.61 -7.84
N VAL A 27 -1.29 6.62 -8.71
CA VAL A 27 -0.23 6.05 -9.55
C VAL A 27 0.27 7.07 -10.57
N ILE A 28 -0.63 7.80 -11.22
CA ILE A 28 -0.25 8.87 -12.16
C ILE A 28 0.57 9.93 -11.42
N LEU A 29 0.10 10.39 -10.25
CA LEU A 29 0.80 11.40 -9.46
C LEU A 29 2.20 10.91 -9.04
N TYR A 30 2.32 9.68 -8.55
CA TYR A 30 3.63 9.11 -8.19
C TYR A 30 4.58 9.05 -9.39
N GLU A 31 4.18 8.42 -10.49
CA GLU A 31 5.08 8.23 -11.63
C GLU A 31 5.46 9.55 -12.31
N THR A 32 4.54 10.51 -12.39
CA THR A 32 4.84 11.85 -12.90
C THR A 32 5.78 12.62 -11.98
N ALA A 33 5.58 12.54 -10.66
CA ALA A 33 6.46 13.17 -9.69
C ALA A 33 7.87 12.56 -9.74
N VAL A 34 7.98 11.23 -9.80
CA VAL A 34 9.27 10.56 -9.94
C VAL A 34 9.96 10.94 -11.24
N TRP A 35 9.23 10.96 -12.37
CA TRP A 35 9.78 11.39 -13.65
C TRP A 35 10.31 12.83 -13.58
N TYR A 36 9.52 13.73 -13.01
CA TYR A 36 9.90 15.14 -12.84
C TYR A 36 11.15 15.28 -11.97
N CYS A 37 11.17 14.65 -10.80
CA CYS A 37 12.30 14.73 -9.88
C CYS A 37 13.58 14.11 -10.46
N THR A 38 13.46 12.94 -11.10
CA THR A 38 14.60 12.28 -11.77
C THR A 38 15.16 13.14 -12.90
N SER A 39 14.29 13.78 -13.69
CA SER A 39 14.69 14.67 -14.79
C SER A 39 15.42 15.92 -14.30
N ASN A 40 15.16 16.34 -13.06
CA ASN A 40 15.81 17.47 -12.39
C ASN A 40 16.96 17.03 -11.45
N GLN A 41 17.47 15.80 -11.59
CA GLN A 41 18.60 15.28 -10.79
C GLN A 41 18.35 15.29 -9.28
N ILE A 42 17.09 15.13 -8.86
CA ILE A 42 16.73 14.93 -7.47
C ILE A 42 16.78 13.43 -7.20
N ASP A 43 17.82 13.00 -6.50
CA ASP A 43 18.03 11.60 -6.13
C ASP A 43 17.14 11.17 -4.94
N GLY A 44 16.97 9.86 -4.77
CA GLY A 44 16.33 9.27 -3.58
C GLY A 44 14.81 9.44 -3.51
N VAL A 45 14.15 9.73 -4.63
CA VAL A 45 12.71 10.05 -4.68
C VAL A 45 11.82 8.81 -4.83
N ARG A 46 12.39 7.71 -5.32
CA ARG A 46 11.66 6.45 -5.46
C ARG A 46 11.55 5.75 -4.11
N ASN A 47 10.38 5.19 -3.85
CA ASN A 47 10.19 4.29 -2.72
C ASN A 47 11.11 3.06 -2.82
N GLY A 48 11.53 2.54 -1.66
CA GLY A 48 12.44 1.39 -1.58
C GLY A 48 11.87 0.13 -2.23
N ALA A 49 10.58 -0.15 -2.07
CA ALA A 49 9.91 -1.30 -2.69
C ALA A 49 9.77 -1.15 -4.20
N ASP A 50 9.47 0.07 -4.69
CA ASP A 50 9.51 0.40 -6.12
C ASP A 50 10.92 0.19 -6.70
N GLY A 51 11.94 0.74 -6.05
CA GLY A 51 13.34 0.60 -6.44
C GLY A 51 13.78 -0.86 -6.47
N TRP A 52 13.47 -1.63 -5.42
CA TRP A 52 13.79 -3.05 -5.34
C TRP A 52 13.11 -3.85 -6.45
N LEU A 53 11.82 -3.63 -6.71
CA LEU A 53 11.09 -4.33 -7.78
C LEU A 53 11.75 -4.11 -9.14
N ARG A 54 12.11 -2.87 -9.45
CA ARG A 54 12.73 -2.49 -10.73
C ARG A 54 14.15 -3.02 -10.86
N GLN A 55 14.93 -2.97 -9.79
CA GLN A 55 16.30 -3.52 -9.79
C GLN A 55 16.28 -5.03 -10.05
N ASN A 56 15.35 -5.77 -9.44
CA ASN A 56 15.22 -7.21 -9.68
C ASN A 56 14.77 -7.50 -11.12
N LEU A 57 13.87 -6.72 -11.70
CA LEU A 57 13.50 -6.83 -13.12
C LEU A 57 14.69 -6.55 -14.05
N ALA A 58 15.50 -5.56 -13.73
CA ALA A 58 16.70 -5.19 -14.49
C ALA A 58 17.75 -6.31 -14.52
N VAL A 59 17.88 -7.10 -13.44
CA VAL A 59 18.75 -8.29 -13.41
C VAL A 59 18.37 -9.31 -14.49
N TYR A 60 17.08 -9.42 -14.82
CA TYR A 60 16.57 -10.28 -15.89
C TYR A 60 16.50 -9.58 -17.26
N GLY A 61 17.14 -8.41 -17.41
CA GLY A 61 17.16 -7.63 -18.65
C GLY A 61 15.91 -6.79 -18.91
N VAL A 62 14.97 -6.72 -17.96
CA VAL A 62 13.74 -5.94 -18.10
C VAL A 62 13.93 -4.54 -17.52
N ASN A 63 14.39 -3.61 -18.35
CA ASN A 63 14.64 -2.20 -17.99
C ASN A 63 13.45 -1.28 -18.31
N LEU A 64 12.21 -1.74 -18.07
CA LEU A 64 11.00 -1.01 -18.43
C LEU A 64 10.44 -0.23 -17.23
N VAL A 65 10.74 1.07 -17.18
CA VAL A 65 10.30 1.97 -16.08
C VAL A 65 8.78 2.09 -15.97
N TRP A 66 8.03 1.79 -17.01
CA TRP A 66 6.56 1.83 -16.98
C TRP A 66 5.93 0.48 -16.61
N LEU A 67 6.71 -0.61 -16.50
CA LEU A 67 6.14 -1.96 -16.35
C LEU A 67 5.38 -2.17 -15.03
N PRO A 68 5.94 -1.89 -13.84
CA PRO A 68 5.21 -2.06 -12.58
C PRO A 68 3.88 -1.30 -12.48
N PRO A 69 3.80 0.02 -12.76
CA PRO A 69 2.53 0.74 -12.65
C PRO A 69 1.52 0.29 -13.72
N VAL A 70 1.97 0.00 -14.95
CA VAL A 70 1.10 -0.53 -16.00
C VAL A 70 0.56 -1.89 -15.63
N PHE A 71 1.38 -2.79 -15.08
CA PHE A 71 0.94 -4.11 -14.63
C PHE A 71 -0.14 -4.00 -13.55
N LEU A 72 0.06 -3.15 -12.53
CA LEU A 72 -0.92 -2.95 -11.46
C LEU A 72 -2.25 -2.39 -11.99
N LEU A 73 -2.21 -1.35 -12.82
CA LEU A 73 -3.40 -0.74 -13.41
C LEU A 73 -4.10 -1.71 -14.37
N PHE A 74 -3.33 -2.43 -15.19
CA PHE A 74 -3.86 -3.45 -16.08
C PHE A 74 -4.52 -4.59 -15.31
N PHE A 75 -3.92 -5.08 -14.22
CA PHE A 75 -4.49 -6.12 -13.37
C PHE A 75 -5.89 -5.73 -12.88
N TYR A 76 -6.04 -4.52 -12.34
CA TYR A 76 -7.34 -4.03 -11.87
C TYR A 76 -8.32 -3.71 -13.01
N ALA A 77 -7.85 -3.17 -14.14
CA ALA A 77 -8.67 -2.93 -15.32
C ALA A 77 -9.22 -4.24 -15.91
N PHE A 78 -8.35 -5.25 -16.02
CA PHE A 78 -8.70 -6.58 -16.55
C PHE A 78 -9.68 -7.31 -15.62
N GLN A 79 -9.43 -7.31 -14.31
CA GLN A 79 -10.38 -7.85 -13.32
C GLN A 79 -11.73 -7.13 -13.38
N SER A 80 -11.72 -5.81 -13.59
CA SER A 80 -12.94 -5.02 -13.75
C SER A 80 -13.69 -5.34 -15.03
N PHE A 81 -12.97 -5.66 -16.12
CA PHE A 81 -13.54 -6.10 -17.38
C PHE A 81 -14.22 -7.47 -17.24
N ILE A 82 -13.56 -8.45 -16.60
CA ILE A 82 -14.15 -9.76 -16.32
C ILE A 82 -15.43 -9.62 -15.48
N ARG A 83 -15.41 -8.71 -14.50
CA ARG A 83 -16.51 -8.49 -13.55
C ARG A 83 -17.37 -7.27 -13.91
N TRP A 84 -17.43 -6.91 -15.20
CA TRP A 84 -18.02 -5.65 -15.65
C TRP A 84 -19.48 -5.46 -15.21
N TRP A 85 -20.25 -6.55 -15.25
CA TRP A 85 -21.68 -6.56 -14.94
C TRP A 85 -21.99 -6.60 -13.44
N SER A 86 -20.99 -6.83 -12.58
CA SER A 86 -21.12 -6.82 -11.12
C SER A 86 -20.54 -5.56 -10.48
N ARG A 87 -20.29 -4.51 -11.27
CA ARG A 87 -19.69 -3.28 -10.76
C ARG A 87 -20.70 -2.47 -9.94
N PRO A 88 -20.25 -1.81 -8.85
CA PRO A 88 -21.09 -0.85 -8.15
C PRO A 88 -21.45 0.31 -9.08
N HIS A 89 -22.66 0.85 -8.91
CA HIS A 89 -23.17 1.95 -9.71
C HIS A 89 -22.86 3.31 -9.06
N GLU A 90 -22.84 3.34 -7.73
CA GLU A 90 -22.59 4.50 -6.85
C GLU A 90 -21.09 4.79 -6.73
N ASN A 91 -20.43 5.07 -7.86
CA ASN A 91 -18.96 5.25 -7.89
C ASN A 91 -18.50 6.48 -7.09
N VAL A 92 -19.26 7.59 -7.12
CA VAL A 92 -18.86 8.83 -6.43
C VAL A 92 -18.90 8.63 -4.93
N GLU A 93 -19.97 8.04 -4.42
CA GLU A 93 -20.17 7.71 -3.01
C GLU A 93 -19.13 6.70 -2.54
N THR A 94 -18.87 5.66 -3.36
CA THR A 94 -17.88 4.64 -3.04
C THR A 94 -16.48 5.24 -2.95
N ILE A 95 -16.04 6.03 -3.94
CA ILE A 95 -14.71 6.64 -3.94
C ILE A 95 -14.57 7.67 -2.81
N THR A 96 -15.60 8.49 -2.57
CA THR A 96 -15.59 9.45 -1.46
C THR A 96 -15.49 8.72 -0.12
N GLY A 97 -16.25 7.65 0.07
CA GLY A 97 -16.14 6.79 1.25
C GLY A 97 -14.74 6.19 1.40
N MET A 98 -14.14 5.69 0.31
CA MET A 98 -12.78 5.14 0.34
C MET A 98 -11.74 6.18 0.76
N ILE A 99 -11.88 7.44 0.32
CA ILE A 99 -10.99 8.54 0.73
C ILE A 99 -11.14 8.81 2.23
N LEU A 100 -12.37 8.93 2.73
CA LEU A 100 -12.65 9.18 4.15
C LEU A 100 -12.13 8.03 5.03
N GLU A 101 -12.39 6.78 4.64
CA GLU A 101 -11.91 5.61 5.38
C GLU A 101 -10.39 5.48 5.35
N SER A 102 -9.76 5.78 4.22
CA SER A 102 -8.30 5.88 4.15
C SER A 102 -7.77 6.88 5.18
N GLY A 103 -8.41 8.04 5.29
CA GLY A 103 -8.09 9.07 6.28
C GLY A 103 -8.22 8.57 7.72
N ILE A 104 -9.34 7.90 8.03
CA ILE A 104 -9.59 7.32 9.35
C ILE A 104 -8.55 6.26 9.70
N PHE A 105 -8.29 5.30 8.79
CA PHE A 105 -7.34 4.22 9.05
C PHE A 105 -5.90 4.75 9.17
N GLY A 106 -5.48 5.68 8.30
CA GLY A 106 -4.18 6.34 8.43
C GLY A 106 -4.03 7.08 9.77
N MET A 107 -5.05 7.82 10.19
CA MET A 107 -5.07 8.52 11.49
C MET A 107 -5.03 7.57 12.68
N VAL A 108 -5.75 6.43 12.63
CA VAL A 108 -5.71 5.40 13.68
C VAL A 108 -4.29 4.87 13.85
N LEU A 109 -3.61 4.54 12.75
CA LEU A 109 -2.24 4.04 12.82
C LEU A 109 -1.28 5.11 13.37
N TRP A 110 -1.46 6.38 12.98
CA TRP A 110 -0.68 7.49 13.53
C TRP A 110 -0.88 7.68 15.04
N LEU A 111 -2.12 7.59 15.54
CA LEU A 111 -2.39 7.65 16.97
C LEU A 111 -1.71 6.50 17.72
N VAL A 112 -1.77 5.28 17.16
CA VAL A 112 -1.08 4.10 17.73
C VAL A 112 0.43 4.31 17.72
N ALA A 113 1.00 4.85 16.64
CA ALA A 113 2.42 5.18 16.54
C ALA A 113 2.83 6.21 17.61
N GLY A 114 2.02 7.24 17.85
CA GLY A 114 2.26 8.25 18.88
C GLY A 114 2.21 7.70 20.31
N ILE A 115 1.34 6.72 20.58
CA ILE A 115 1.30 6.04 21.89
C ILE A 115 2.50 5.10 22.04
N TRP A 116 2.83 4.35 20.99
CA TRP A 116 3.99 3.45 20.95
C TRP A 116 5.29 4.23 21.20
N SER A 117 5.46 5.33 20.48
CA SER A 117 6.64 6.18 20.57
C SER A 117 6.74 6.84 21.94
N LYS A 118 5.67 7.40 22.52
CA LYS A 118 5.71 7.95 23.89
C LYS A 118 5.99 6.91 24.98
N GLY A 119 5.62 5.65 24.76
CA GLY A 119 5.98 4.54 25.63
C GLY A 119 7.48 4.23 25.65
N PHE A 120 8.21 4.62 24.58
CA PHE A 120 9.65 4.37 24.39
C PHE A 120 10.52 5.65 24.42
N LEU A 121 9.98 6.81 24.07
CA LEU A 121 10.66 8.10 23.88
C LEU A 121 10.55 8.98 25.13
N ALA A 122 11.06 8.48 26.26
CA ALA A 122 11.62 9.35 27.29
C ALA A 122 13.02 9.85 26.85
N SER A 123 13.13 10.40 25.64
CA SER A 123 14.37 10.99 25.11
C SER A 123 14.06 11.66 23.77
N GLY A 124 14.17 12.99 23.77
CA GLY A 124 13.74 13.85 22.69
C GLY A 124 14.59 13.77 21.42
N VAL A 125 13.98 14.17 20.31
CA VAL A 125 14.66 14.60 19.09
C VAL A 125 13.79 15.68 18.45
N ASP A 126 14.46 16.77 18.05
CA ASP A 126 13.89 17.94 17.38
C ASP A 126 13.36 17.61 15.98
N ALA A 127 12.13 18.07 15.71
CA ALA A 127 11.53 18.05 14.40
C ALA A 127 12.10 19.19 13.55
N SER A 128 13.02 18.88 12.64
CA SER A 128 13.35 19.76 11.53
C SER A 128 13.47 18.97 10.24
N SER A 129 12.60 19.27 9.28
CA SER A 129 12.95 19.50 7.87
C SER A 129 11.68 19.88 7.11
N GLY A 130 11.80 20.91 6.26
CA GLY A 130 10.71 21.36 5.38
C GLY A 130 10.28 20.27 4.39
N ILE A 131 9.22 20.53 3.63
CA ILE A 131 8.64 19.61 2.64
C ILE A 131 9.74 19.16 1.65
N SER A 132 10.38 18.04 1.98
CA SER A 132 11.33 17.34 1.15
C SER A 132 10.57 16.60 0.05
N SER A 133 11.28 16.04 -0.92
CA SER A 133 10.70 15.12 -1.91
C SER A 133 10.11 13.84 -1.31
N ALA A 134 10.11 13.68 0.02
CA ALA A 134 9.61 12.51 0.73
C ALA A 134 8.12 12.22 0.47
N TRP A 135 7.31 13.22 0.14
CA TRP A 135 5.92 13.00 -0.25
C TRP A 135 5.77 12.06 -1.45
N VAL A 136 6.74 12.05 -2.36
CA VAL A 136 6.75 11.12 -3.50
C VAL A 136 7.01 9.70 -3.00
N THR A 137 7.97 9.54 -2.08
CA THR A 137 8.26 8.27 -1.42
C THR A 137 7.05 7.70 -0.70
N TYR A 138 6.22 8.52 -0.05
CA TYR A 138 5.00 8.08 0.65
C TYR A 138 3.93 7.54 -0.31
N LEU A 139 3.73 8.21 -1.45
CA LEU A 139 2.86 7.70 -2.51
C LEU A 139 3.37 6.34 -3.01
N GLY A 140 4.69 6.23 -3.22
CA GLY A 140 5.33 4.99 -3.64
C GLY A 140 5.19 3.87 -2.61
N ALA A 141 5.39 4.16 -1.32
CA ALA A 141 5.26 3.20 -0.23
C ALA A 141 3.85 2.60 -0.22
N GLY A 142 2.83 3.48 -0.20
CA GLY A 142 1.44 3.04 -0.26
C GLY A 142 1.13 2.18 -1.49
N ILE A 143 1.61 2.54 -2.69
CA ILE A 143 1.33 1.75 -3.90
C ILE A 143 2.07 0.40 -3.86
N TYR A 144 3.39 0.44 -3.71
CA TYR A 144 4.27 -0.70 -4.01
C TYR A 144 4.41 -1.65 -2.83
N GLU A 145 4.45 -1.16 -1.60
CA GLU A 145 4.52 -2.02 -0.41
C GLU A 145 3.20 -2.77 -0.23
N GLU A 146 2.06 -2.10 -0.41
CA GLU A 146 0.77 -2.79 -0.40
C GLU A 146 0.64 -3.78 -1.56
N ALA A 147 1.13 -3.43 -2.76
CA ALA A 147 1.10 -4.36 -3.89
C ALA A 147 1.93 -5.62 -3.63
N ILE A 148 3.14 -5.47 -3.07
CA ILE A 148 4.05 -6.60 -2.83
C ILE A 148 3.55 -7.45 -1.66
N PHE A 149 3.27 -6.85 -0.50
CA PHE A 149 2.99 -7.62 0.71
C PHE A 149 1.54 -8.09 0.76
N ARG A 150 0.57 -7.24 0.37
CA ARG A 150 -0.85 -7.54 0.55
C ARG A 150 -1.44 -8.14 -0.72
N LEU A 151 -1.30 -7.45 -1.86
CA LEU A 151 -1.88 -7.95 -3.11
C LEU A 151 -1.19 -9.23 -3.58
N LEU A 152 0.14 -9.24 -3.72
CA LEU A 152 0.85 -10.44 -4.17
C LEU A 152 1.12 -11.40 -3.00
N GLY A 153 1.71 -10.91 -1.91
CA GLY A 153 2.17 -11.73 -0.79
C GLY A 153 1.05 -12.58 -0.18
N ILE A 154 -0.06 -11.97 0.26
CA ILE A 154 -1.18 -12.73 0.85
C ILE A 154 -1.74 -13.74 -0.15
N HIS A 155 -2.00 -13.35 -1.41
CA HIS A 155 -2.56 -14.28 -2.40
C HIS A 155 -1.63 -15.47 -2.66
N LEU A 156 -0.32 -15.25 -2.83
CA LEU A 156 0.65 -16.32 -3.06
C LEU A 156 0.77 -17.25 -1.84
N LEU A 157 0.74 -16.70 -0.62
CA LEU A 157 0.80 -17.49 0.61
C LEU A 157 -0.46 -18.34 0.81
N LEU A 158 -1.63 -17.84 0.40
CA LEU A 158 -2.88 -18.61 0.43
C LEU A 158 -2.86 -19.80 -0.55
N LEU A 159 -2.10 -19.73 -1.65
CA LEU A 159 -1.94 -20.86 -2.59
C LEU A 159 -1.20 -22.06 -1.98
N LEU A 160 -0.44 -21.87 -0.90
CA LEU A 160 0.24 -22.96 -0.19
C LEU A 160 -0.73 -23.89 0.56
N PHE A 161 -1.95 -23.42 0.83
CA PHE A 161 -2.97 -24.13 1.60
C PHE A 161 -4.32 -24.16 0.86
N PRO A 162 -4.38 -24.78 -0.33
CA PRO A 162 -5.60 -24.77 -1.14
C PRO A 162 -6.76 -25.41 -0.39
N GLY A 163 -7.87 -24.69 -0.27
CA GLY A 163 -9.11 -25.18 0.36
C GLY A 163 -9.16 -25.11 1.89
N ASN A 164 -8.13 -24.61 2.57
CA ASN A 164 -8.12 -24.49 4.03
C ASN A 164 -7.83 -23.06 4.50
N ILE A 165 -8.88 -22.23 4.57
CA ILE A 165 -8.76 -20.79 4.85
C ILE A 165 -8.32 -20.47 6.29
N PHE A 166 -8.63 -21.35 7.24
CA PHE A 166 -8.46 -21.08 8.67
C PHE A 166 -7.00 -21.05 9.14
N PRO A 167 -6.10 -22.00 8.78
CA PRO A 167 -4.67 -21.83 9.03
C PRO A 167 -4.02 -20.88 8.04
N SER A 168 -4.55 -20.76 6.80
CA SER A 168 -3.86 -20.05 5.73
C SER A 168 -3.90 -18.53 5.90
N LEU A 169 -5.01 -17.97 6.39
CA LEU A 169 -5.15 -16.51 6.50
C LEU A 169 -4.30 -15.92 7.65
N PRO A 170 -4.34 -16.44 8.90
CA PRO A 170 -3.45 -15.98 9.95
C PRO A 170 -1.97 -16.18 9.61
N PHE A 171 -1.63 -17.31 8.96
CA PHE A 171 -0.27 -17.55 8.47
C PHE A 171 0.15 -16.52 7.42
N ALA A 172 -0.69 -16.28 6.41
CA ALA A 172 -0.39 -15.29 5.37
C ALA A 172 -0.23 -13.89 5.95
N PHE A 173 -1.09 -13.51 6.91
CA PHE A 173 -1.00 -12.24 7.61
C PHE A 173 0.30 -12.13 8.39
N PHE A 174 0.67 -13.16 9.16
CA PHE A 174 1.91 -13.18 9.92
C PHE A 174 3.12 -13.04 9.00
N VAL A 175 3.25 -13.89 7.97
CA VAL A 175 4.41 -13.88 7.06
C VAL A 175 4.48 -12.58 6.25
N SER A 176 3.35 -12.07 5.74
CA SER A 176 3.30 -10.78 5.05
C SER A 176 3.78 -9.63 5.95
N SER A 177 3.34 -9.62 7.21
CA SER A 177 3.66 -8.54 8.15
C SER A 177 5.12 -8.57 8.59
N ILE A 178 5.68 -9.76 8.82
CA ILE A 178 7.10 -9.93 9.12
C ILE A 178 7.96 -9.59 7.90
N GLY A 179 7.55 -10.00 6.69
CA GLY A 179 8.24 -9.65 5.45
C GLY A 179 8.30 -8.14 5.23
N PHE A 180 7.18 -7.44 5.49
CA PHE A 180 7.11 -5.97 5.48
C PHE A 180 8.07 -5.33 6.48
N ALA A 181 8.10 -5.80 7.73
CA ALA A 181 9.03 -5.27 8.73
C ALA A 181 10.49 -5.52 8.36
N ILE A 182 10.82 -6.71 7.84
CA ILE A 182 12.17 -7.06 7.38
C ILE A 182 12.60 -6.16 6.22
N SER A 183 11.71 -5.84 5.26
CA SER A 183 12.11 -5.07 4.08
C SER A 183 12.62 -3.67 4.39
N HIS A 184 12.22 -3.07 5.52
CA HIS A 184 12.75 -1.78 5.96
C HIS A 184 14.21 -1.83 6.42
N HIS A 185 14.78 -3.02 6.61
CA HIS A 185 16.18 -3.22 6.98
C HIS A 185 17.03 -3.76 5.81
N LEU A 186 16.45 -3.91 4.63
CA LEU A 186 17.12 -4.46 3.45
C LEU A 186 17.46 -3.39 2.42
N GLY A 187 18.53 -3.63 1.66
CA GLY A 187 18.95 -2.78 0.54
C GLY A 187 19.72 -1.54 0.97
N ILE A 188 20.07 -0.72 -0.02
CA ILE A 188 20.92 0.48 0.17
C ILE A 188 20.25 1.58 0.99
N TYR A 189 18.93 1.53 1.17
CA TYR A 189 18.14 2.47 1.97
C TYR A 189 17.62 1.83 3.27
N GLY A 190 18.14 0.65 3.65
CA GLY A 190 17.72 -0.06 4.85
C GLY A 190 18.07 0.71 6.13
N GLU A 191 17.11 0.82 7.03
CA GLU A 191 17.28 1.42 8.36
C GLU A 191 18.08 0.50 9.28
N VAL A 192 18.85 1.10 10.20
CA VAL A 192 19.52 0.34 11.27
C VAL A 192 18.47 -0.43 12.06
N PHE A 193 18.72 -1.71 12.30
CA PHE A 193 17.79 -2.55 13.04
C PHE A 193 17.60 -2.03 14.47
N GLN A 194 16.36 -1.70 14.80
CA GLN A 194 15.90 -1.37 16.14
C GLN A 194 14.68 -2.23 16.44
N PHE A 195 14.73 -2.97 17.54
CA PHE A 195 13.72 -4.00 17.84
C PHE A 195 12.32 -3.42 18.03
N ASP A 196 12.22 -2.25 18.68
CA ASP A 196 10.98 -1.52 18.88
C ASP A 196 10.35 -1.03 17.57
N ILE A 197 11.15 -0.45 16.66
CA ILE A 197 10.70 -0.06 15.32
C ILE A 197 10.29 -1.29 14.50
N PHE A 198 11.06 -2.37 14.57
CA PHE A 198 10.75 -3.62 13.88
C PHE A 198 9.39 -4.19 14.32
N VAL A 199 9.17 -4.27 15.64
CA VAL A 199 7.90 -4.77 16.19
C VAL A 199 6.75 -3.84 15.81
N PHE A 200 6.93 -2.51 15.88
CA PHE A 200 5.92 -1.56 15.42
C PHE A 200 5.58 -1.79 13.94
N ARG A 201 6.58 -1.92 13.06
CA ARG A 201 6.38 -2.19 11.63
C ARG A 201 5.70 -3.53 11.39
N ALA A 202 6.00 -4.57 12.16
CA ALA A 202 5.30 -5.84 12.07
C ALA A 202 3.81 -5.71 12.47
N LEU A 203 3.49 -4.94 13.50
CA LEU A 203 2.11 -4.68 13.92
C LEU A 203 1.36 -3.79 12.92
N ALA A 204 2.00 -2.74 12.37
CA ALA A 204 1.48 -1.95 11.26
C ALA A 204 1.25 -2.83 10.01
N GLY A 205 2.18 -3.77 9.79
CA GLY A 205 2.09 -4.86 8.82
C GLY A 205 0.74 -5.58 8.89
N LEU A 206 0.44 -6.07 10.09
CA LEU A 206 -0.76 -6.85 10.41
C LEU A 206 -2.02 -5.99 10.32
N TYR A 207 -1.93 -4.73 10.74
CA TYR A 207 -2.99 -3.74 10.61
C TYR A 207 -3.40 -3.55 9.15
N PHE A 208 -2.44 -3.28 8.25
CA PHE A 208 -2.74 -3.12 6.83
C PHE A 208 -3.21 -4.43 6.16
N CYS A 209 -2.75 -5.61 6.60
CA CYS A 209 -3.34 -6.88 6.16
C CYS A 209 -4.84 -6.95 6.47
N THR A 210 -5.23 -6.46 7.64
CA THR A 210 -6.64 -6.38 8.08
C THR A 210 -7.42 -5.38 7.23
N VAL A 211 -6.90 -4.16 7.05
CA VAL A 211 -7.53 -3.14 6.20
C VAL A 211 -7.72 -3.66 4.77
N TYR A 212 -6.68 -4.22 4.18
CA TYR A 212 -6.71 -4.82 2.84
C TYR A 212 -7.78 -5.91 2.71
N MET A 213 -7.80 -6.89 3.63
CA MET A 213 -8.68 -8.05 3.52
C MET A 213 -10.16 -7.68 3.67
N PHE A 214 -10.48 -6.76 4.57
CA PHE A 214 -11.86 -6.40 4.89
C PHE A 214 -12.38 -5.19 4.11
N ARG A 215 -11.51 -4.28 3.67
CA ARG A 215 -11.91 -3.02 3.02
C ARG A 215 -11.46 -2.92 1.57
N GLY A 216 -10.44 -3.65 1.17
CA GLY A 216 -9.92 -3.63 -0.20
C GLY A 216 -8.62 -2.86 -0.34
N PHE A 217 -8.00 -3.02 -1.50
CA PHE A 217 -6.64 -2.56 -1.77
C PHE A 217 -6.51 -1.03 -1.82
N GLY A 218 -7.42 -0.33 -2.48
CA GLY A 218 -7.39 1.12 -2.59
C GLY A 218 -7.41 1.81 -1.23
N ILE A 219 -8.22 1.31 -0.29
CA ILE A 219 -8.25 1.85 1.08
C ILE A 219 -6.94 1.52 1.82
N ALA A 220 -6.36 0.34 1.64
CA ALA A 220 -5.06 0.02 2.24
C ALA A 220 -3.95 0.94 1.72
N VAL A 221 -3.88 1.15 0.40
CA VAL A 221 -2.96 2.11 -0.25
C VAL A 221 -3.19 3.51 0.31
N GLY A 222 -4.43 4.01 0.29
CA GLY A 222 -4.75 5.35 0.78
C GLY A 222 -4.42 5.54 2.25
N ALA A 223 -4.74 4.56 3.10
CA ALA A 223 -4.44 4.60 4.53
C ALA A 223 -2.94 4.65 4.80
N HIS A 224 -2.15 3.86 4.07
CA HIS A 224 -0.70 3.86 4.17
C HIS A 224 -0.11 5.20 3.73
N VAL A 225 -0.51 5.71 2.56
CA VAL A 225 -0.10 7.03 2.08
C VAL A 225 -0.41 8.10 3.14
N ILE A 226 -1.65 8.14 3.65
CA ILE A 226 -2.07 9.16 4.62
C ILE A 226 -1.30 9.04 5.94
N TYR A 227 -1.07 7.83 6.43
CA TYR A 227 -0.26 7.60 7.62
C TYR A 227 1.16 8.19 7.45
N ASP A 228 1.82 7.89 6.33
CA ASP A 228 3.16 8.39 6.03
C ASP A 228 3.21 9.92 5.91
N PHE A 229 2.19 10.52 5.28
CA PHE A 229 2.05 11.97 5.24
C PHE A 229 1.91 12.57 6.65
N ILE A 230 1.04 12.03 7.50
CA ILE A 230 0.78 12.58 8.83
C ILE A 230 2.01 12.44 9.74
N VAL A 231 2.71 11.30 9.72
CA VAL A 231 3.91 11.10 10.56
C VAL A 231 5.10 11.96 10.12
N SER A 232 5.08 12.45 8.89
CA SER A 232 6.14 13.30 8.33
C SER A 232 6.01 14.81 8.62
N VAL A 233 4.88 15.23 9.19
CA VAL A 233 4.59 16.62 9.57
C VAL A 233 4.87 16.82 11.05
#